data_AF-A0A3D3VAP4-F1
#
_entry.id   AF-A0A3D3VAP4-F1
#
_cell.length_a   1.000
_cell.length_b   1.000
_cell.length_c   1.000
_cell.angle_alpha   90.00
_cell.angle_beta   90.00
_cell.angle_gamma   90.00
#
_symmetry.space_group_name_H-M   'P 1'
#
loop_
_entity.id
_entity.type
_entity.pdbx_description
1 polymer ?
#
loop_
_entity_poly.entity_id
_entity_poly.type
_entity_poly.pdbx_seq_one_letter_code
_entity_poly.pdbx_strand_id
1 'polypeptide(L)' 'MQIDIYSDLVCPWCFIGKRRLERAIAARDDIDVSIKWHAFQLNPDMPLVGMERERYLAMKFGWPQRAASIYGAVAGAGHS' A
#
# COMPACT_ATOMS: atom_id res chain seq x y z
N MET A 1 4.62 -7.79 22.10
CA MET A 1 3.90 -6.57 21.68
C MET A 1 3.10 -6.88 20.44
N GLN A 2 1.80 -6.54 20.40
CA GLN A 2 0.96 -6.77 19.22
C GLN A 2 0.95 -5.54 18.29
N ILE A 3 1.01 -5.78 16.98
CA ILE A 3 0.86 -4.77 15.92
C ILE A 3 -0.28 -5.20 14.99
N ASP A 4 -1.33 -4.38 14.91
CA ASP A 4 -2.44 -4.56 13.99
C ASP A 4 -2.18 -3.80 12.69
N ILE A 5 -2.20 -4.50 11.55
CA ILE A 5 -1.91 -3.95 10.23
C ILE A 5 -3.15 -4.03 9.35
N TYR A 6 -3.64 -2.86 8.93
CA TYR A 6 -4.67 -2.74 7.91
C TYR A 6 -4.01 -2.58 6.55
N SER A 7 -4.32 -3.48 5.62
CA SER A 7 -3.66 -3.52 4.31
C SER A 7 -4.65 -3.79 3.19
N ASP A 8 -4.44 -3.10 2.07
CA ASP A 8 -5.08 -3.39 0.79
C ASP A 8 -4.02 -3.90 -0.19
N LEU A 9 -4.35 -4.95 -0.95
CA LEU A 9 -3.47 -5.56 -1.95
C LEU A 9 -3.14 -4.62 -3.12
N VAL A 10 -4.01 -3.66 -3.44
CA VAL A 10 -3.75 -2.70 -4.53
C VAL A 10 -2.93 -1.48 -4.07
N CYS A 11 -2.67 -1.37 -2.76
CA CYS A 11 -1.94 -0.24 -2.20
C CYS A 11 -0.43 -0.48 -2.26
N PRO A 12 0.32 0.26 -3.11
CA PRO A 12 1.76 0.05 -3.17
C PRO A 12 2.47 0.49 -1.89
N TRP A 13 1.93 1.47 -1.17
CA TRP A 13 2.48 1.91 0.12
C TRP A 13 2.32 0.86 1.21
N CYS A 14 1.25 0.06 1.21
CA CYS A 14 1.11 -1.06 2.14
C CYS A 14 2.24 -2.08 1.94
N PHE A 15 2.61 -2.37 0.68
CA PHE A 15 3.72 -3.27 0.38
C PHE A 15 5.07 -2.70 0.85
N ILE A 16 5.35 -1.42 0.54
CA ILE A 16 6.58 -0.74 0.99
C ILE A 16 6.65 -0.71 2.53
N GLY A 17 5.54 -0.35 3.19
CA GLY A 17 5.42 -0.32 4.64
C GLY A 17 5.68 -1.68 5.28
N LYS A 18 5.12 -2.76 4.71
CA LYS A 18 5.40 -4.14 5.15
C LYS A 18 6.89 -4.45 5.14
N ARG A 19 7.59 -4.15 4.04
CA ARG A 19 9.04 -4.42 3.93
C ARG A 19 9.86 -3.60 4.91
N ARG A 20 9.49 -2.34 5.15
CA ARG A 20 10.13 -1.49 6.14
C ARG A 20 9.90 -2.00 7.57
N LEU A 21 8.68 -2.43 7.88
CA LEU A 21 8.36 -3.02 9.19
C LEU A 21 9.14 -4.31 9.43
N GLU A 22 9.21 -5.20 8.44
CA GLU A 22 10.01 -6.43 8.53
C GLU A 22 11.48 -6.14 8.84
N ARG A 23 12.08 -5.14 8.16
CA ARG A 23 13.45 -4.69 8.43
C ARG A 23 13.60 -4.14 9.85
N ALA A 24 12.63 -3.37 10.34
CA ALA A 24 12.66 -2.79 11.68
C ALA A 24 12.55 -3.85 12.78
N ILE A 25 11.67 -4.84 12.60
CA ILE A 25 11.50 -5.98 13.53
C ILE A 25 12.79 -6.81 13.57
N ALA A 26 13.39 -7.11 12.40
CA ALA A 26 14.63 -7.86 12.34
C ALA A 26 15.83 -7.14 13.02
N ALA A 27 15.77 -5.83 13.18
CA ALA A 27 16.79 -5.03 13.86
C ALA A 27 16.57 -4.90 15.38
N ARG A 28 15.50 -5.48 15.92
CA ARG A 28 15.09 -5.37 17.34
C ARG A 28 14.78 -6.77 17.88
N ASP A 29 15.83 -7.49 18.23
CA ASP A 29 15.75 -8.83 18.85
C ASP A 29 15.29 -8.78 20.32
N ASP A 30 15.28 -7.60 20.93
CA ASP A 30 14.83 -7.34 22.30
C ASP A 30 13.31 -7.30 22.46
N ILE A 31 12.55 -7.30 21.36
CA ILE A 31 11.08 -7.18 21.38
C ILE A 31 10.45 -8.39 20.69
N ASP A 32 9.66 -9.15 21.44
CA ASP A 32 8.75 -10.14 20.86
C ASP A 32 7.56 -9.43 20.19
N VAL A 33 7.39 -9.60 18.88
CA VAL A 33 6.36 -8.91 18.08
C VAL A 33 5.39 -9.94 17.49
N SER A 34 4.10 -9.76 17.77
CA SER A 34 3.01 -10.48 17.11
C SER A 34 2.28 -9.57 16.13
N ILE A 35 2.04 -10.05 14.91
CA ILE A 35 1.37 -9.28 13.85
C ILE A 35 -0.03 -9.83 13.62
N LYS A 36 -1.04 -8.95 13.65
CA LYS A 36 -2.41 -9.26 13.24
C LYS A 36 -2.78 -8.48 11.99
N TRP A 37 -3.18 -9.19 10.95
CA TRP A 37 -3.56 -8.60 9.67
C TRP A 37 -5.06 -8.37 9.58
N HIS A 38 -5.44 -7.20 9.07
CA HIS A 38 -6.81 -6.80 8.79
C HIS A 38 -6.91 -6.37 7.32
N ALA A 39 -7.92 -6.89 6.63
CA ALA A 39 -8.21 -6.47 5.27
C ALA A 39 -8.71 -5.02 5.27
N PHE A 40 -8.28 -4.25 4.27
CA PHE A 40 -8.77 -2.91 4.00
C PHE A 40 -9.07 -2.78 2.50
N GLN A 41 -10.11 -2.01 2.16
CA GLN A 41 -10.46 -1.69 0.77
C GLN A 41 -10.35 -0.18 0.55
N LEU A 42 -9.37 0.25 -0.24
CA LEU A 42 -9.16 1.65 -0.62
C LEU A 42 -10.29 2.18 -1.49
N ASN A 43 -10.93 1.31 -2.26
CA ASN A 43 -12.10 1.65 -3.07
C ASN A 43 -13.21 0.61 -2.85
N PRO A 44 -14.10 0.82 -1.85
CA PRO A 44 -15.24 -0.05 -1.60
C PRO A 44 -16.24 -0.09 -2.76
N ASP A 45 -16.29 0.97 -3.57
CA ASP A 45 -17.23 1.11 -4.70
C ASP A 45 -16.70 0.48 -6.00
N MET A 46 -15.55 -0.22 -5.96
CA MET A 46 -14.98 -0.89 -7.13
C MET A 46 -15.93 -2.00 -7.63
N PRO A 47 -16.33 -2.00 -8.92
CA PRO A 47 -17.15 -3.08 -9.47
C PRO A 47 -16.47 -4.44 -9.32
N LEU A 48 -17.25 -5.51 -9.15
CA LEU A 48 -16.73 -6.88 -9.00
C LEU A 48 -15.91 -7.35 -10.21
N VAL A 49 -16.28 -6.88 -11.41
CA VAL A 49 -15.54 -7.15 -12.66
C VAL A 49 -14.30 -6.29 -12.82
N GLY A 50 -14.03 -5.39 -11.86
CA GLY A 50 -12.99 -4.39 -11.94
C GLY A 50 -13.36 -3.23 -12.87
N MET A 51 -12.33 -2.48 -13.26
CA MET A 51 -12.44 -1.39 -14.23
C MET A 51 -11.09 -1.16 -14.91
N GLU A 52 -11.13 -0.56 -16.10
CA GLU A 52 -9.92 -0.16 -16.81
C GLU A 52 -9.05 0.76 -15.95
N ARG A 53 -7.75 0.46 -15.93
CA ARG A 53 -6.82 1.04 -14.98
C ARG A 53 -6.62 2.53 -15.22
N GLU A 54 -6.49 2.95 -16.47
CA GLU A 54 -6.35 4.35 -16.88
C GLU A 54 -7.58 5.14 -16.47
N ARG A 55 -8.77 4.57 -16.66
CA ARG A 55 -10.04 5.16 -16.25
C ARG A 55 -10.11 5.32 -14.73
N TYR A 56 -9.72 4.30 -13.97
CA TYR A 56 -9.67 4.38 -12.51
C TYR A 56 -8.74 5.50 -12.05
N LEU A 57 -7.54 5.60 -12.64
CA LEU A 57 -6.58 6.64 -12.29
C LEU A 57 -7.05 8.05 -12.63
N ALA A 58 -7.69 8.22 -13.79
CA ALA A 58 -8.29 9.49 -14.18
C ALA A 58 -9.38 9.90 -13.18
N MET A 59 -10.27 8.96 -12.80
CA MET A 59 -11.31 9.22 -11.80
C MET A 59 -10.74 9.52 -10.42
N LYS A 60 -9.70 8.79 -9.99
CA LYS A 60 -9.11 8.91 -8.66
C LYS A 60 -8.24 10.16 -8.49
N PHE A 61 -7.51 10.56 -9.52
CA PHE A 61 -6.50 11.62 -9.42
C PHE A 61 -6.77 12.84 -10.31
N GLY A 62 -7.88 12.86 -11.05
CA GLY A 62 -8.35 13.99 -11.86
C GLY A 62 -7.66 14.16 -13.21
N TRP A 63 -6.35 13.93 -13.32
CA TRP A 63 -5.60 14.05 -14.58
C TRP A 63 -4.51 12.97 -14.71
N PRO A 64 -4.25 12.41 -15.91
CA PRO A 64 -3.24 11.36 -16.12
C PRO A 64 -1.84 11.73 -15.64
N GLN A 65 -1.42 12.98 -15.85
CA GLN A 65 -0.09 13.48 -15.44
C GLN A 65 0.07 13.47 -13.91
N ARG A 66 -1.01 13.75 -13.17
CA ARG A 66 -1.00 13.71 -11.71
C ARG A 66 -0.88 12.29 -11.18
N ALA A 67 -1.56 11.33 -11.81
CA ALA A 67 -1.36 9.92 -11.49
C ALA A 67 0.10 9.51 -11.72
N ALA A 68 0.70 9.88 -12.85
CA ALA A 68 2.10 9.55 -13.14
C ALA A 68 3.07 10.10 -12.08
N SER A 69 2.92 11.36 -11.65
CA SER A 69 3.74 11.93 -10.56
C SER A 69 3.58 11.17 -9.24
N ILE A 70 2.35 10.81 -8.85
CA ILE A 70 2.09 10.03 -7.62
C ILE A 70 2.75 8.66 -7.68
N TYR A 71 2.64 7.95 -8.82
CA TYR A 71 3.30 6.66 -8.99
C TYR A 71 4.82 6.79 -9.08
N GLY A 72 5.35 7.92 -9.55
CA GLY A 72 6.78 8.22 -9.50
C GLY A 72 7.33 8.22 -8.06
N ALA A 73 6.62 8.85 -7.12
CA ALA A 73 7.00 8.83 -5.71
C ALA A 73 6.99 7.42 -5.11
N VAL A 74 5.98 6.62 -5.48
CA VAL A 74 5.89 5.20 -5.09
C VAL A 74 7.09 4.40 -5.61
N ALA A 75 7.44 4.56 -6.89
CA ALA A 75 8.57 3.87 -7.49
C ALA A 75 9.89 4.24 -6.82
N GLY A 76 10.10 5.54 -6.56
CA GLY A 76 11.28 6.01 -5.84
C GLY A 76 11.40 5.40 -4.44
N ALA A 77 10.30 5.35 -3.68
CA ALA A 77 10.29 4.75 -2.35
C ALA A 77 10.36 3.21 -2.36
N GLY A 78 9.98 2.56 -3.45
CA GLY A 78 10.08 1.11 -3.62
C GLY A 78 11.50 0.60 -3.86
N HIS A 79 12.41 1.47 -4.28
CA HIS A 79 13.82 1.13 -4.52
C HIS A 79 14.76 1.40 -3.32
N SER A 80 14.24 1.93 -2.20
CA SER A 80 14.98 2.26 -0.96
C SER A 80 14.80 1.21 0.15
#